data_AF-A0A1V4QEK0-F1
#
_entry.id   AF-A0A1V4QEK0-F1
#
_cell.length_a   1.000
_cell.length_b   1.000
_cell.length_c   1.000
_cell.angle_alpha   90.00
_cell.angle_beta   90.00
_cell.angle_gamma   90.00
#
_symmetry.space_group_name_H-M   'P 1'
#
loop_
_entity.id
_entity.type
_entity.pdbx_description
1 polymer ?
#
loop_
_entity_poly.entity_id
_entity_poly.type
_entity_poly.pdbx_seq_one_letter_code
_entity_poly.pdbx_strand_id
1 'polypeptide(L)'
;MHFFSAGRGEAVRKKRLGVLSVLGASIMWAIEPILAKLSFRSTDYLNTFASRTVFCLLVLFLYVLISDIKNFRVEKRHISKLIYISVVNILIADLLYIYALTRVAVINAVLIGHMQPIFVVLFGFILLKEDRIVKYDYWGIVFMIIAGVLV
;
A
#
# COMPACT_ATOMS: atom_id res chain seq x y z
N MET A 1 -14.69 -13.05 -36.14
CA MET A 1 -15.31 -12.85 -34.81
C MET A 1 -14.60 -13.56 -33.64
N HIS A 2 -13.71 -14.55 -33.85
CA HIS A 2 -13.05 -15.27 -32.74
C HIS A 2 -11.93 -14.50 -31.99
N PHE A 3 -11.27 -13.51 -32.60
CA PHE A 3 -10.18 -12.74 -31.96
C PHE A 3 -10.65 -11.75 -30.88
N PHE A 4 -11.87 -11.21 -31.00
CA PHE A 4 -12.42 -10.26 -30.02
C PHE A 4 -12.91 -10.94 -28.72
N SER A 5 -13.21 -12.24 -28.77
CA SER A 5 -13.66 -13.02 -27.61
C SER A 5 -12.50 -13.36 -26.67
N ALA A 6 -11.33 -13.71 -27.22
CA ALA A 6 -10.13 -14.04 -26.45
C ALA A 6 -9.61 -12.85 -25.62
N GLY A 7 -9.58 -11.65 -26.21
CA GLY A 7 -9.17 -10.42 -25.50
C GLY A 7 -10.12 -10.01 -24.37
N ARG A 8 -11.44 -10.26 -24.52
CA ARG A 8 -12.41 -10.04 -23.43
C ARG A 8 -12.25 -11.05 -22.30
N GLY A 9 -12.03 -12.33 -22.62
CA GLY A 9 -11.81 -13.37 -21.61
C GLY A 9 -10.58 -13.10 -20.74
N GLU A 10 -9.48 -12.65 -21.37
CA GLU A 10 -8.26 -12.30 -20.66
C GLU A 10 -8.43 -11.03 -19.79
N ALA A 11 -9.12 -10.00 -20.30
CA ALA A 11 -9.42 -8.79 -19.54
C ALA A 11 -10.31 -9.09 -18.32
N VAL A 12 -11.32 -9.95 -18.46
CA VAL A 12 -12.18 -10.39 -17.35
C VAL A 12 -11.39 -11.19 -16.31
N ARG A 13 -10.48 -12.07 -16.75
CA ARG A 13 -9.61 -12.84 -15.84
C ARG A 13 -8.67 -11.92 -15.05
N LYS A 14 -8.02 -10.97 -15.71
CA LYS A 14 -7.15 -9.96 -15.06
C LYS A 14 -7.95 -9.11 -14.07
N LYS A 15 -9.18 -8.69 -14.43
CA LYS A 15 -10.07 -7.96 -13.53
C LYS A 15 -10.42 -8.79 -12.28
N ARG A 16 -10.82 -10.05 -12.43
CA ARG A 16 -11.14 -10.93 -11.29
C ARG A 16 -9.94 -11.12 -10.38
N LEU A 17 -8.75 -11.35 -10.95
CA LEU A 17 -7.52 -11.48 -10.17
C LEU A 17 -7.23 -10.21 -9.38
N GLY A 18 -7.32 -9.04 -10.01
CA GLY A 18 -7.13 -7.75 -9.34
C GLY A 18 -8.11 -7.55 -8.18
N VAL A 19 -9.40 -7.87 -8.38
CA VAL A 19 -10.41 -7.77 -7.31
C VAL A 19 -10.07 -8.69 -6.13
N LEU A 20 -9.69 -9.94 -6.39
CA LEU A 20 -9.29 -10.88 -5.34
C LEU A 20 -8.02 -10.43 -4.61
N SER A 21 -7.04 -9.88 -5.33
CA SER A 21 -5.82 -9.33 -4.74
C SER A 21 -6.12 -8.15 -3.82
N VAL A 22 -7.00 -7.24 -4.22
CA VAL A 22 -7.41 -6.10 -3.38
C VAL A 22 -8.14 -6.58 -2.12
N LEU A 23 -9.09 -7.51 -2.25
CA LEU A 23 -9.79 -8.06 -1.08
C LEU A 23 -8.83 -8.76 -0.11
N GLY A 24 -7.89 -9.54 -0.63
CA GLY A 24 -6.86 -10.19 0.19
C GLY A 24 -5.98 -9.16 0.90
N ALA A 25 -5.52 -8.13 0.18
CA ALA A 25 -4.73 -7.05 0.77
C ALA A 25 -5.51 -6.31 1.87
N SER A 26 -6.79 -6.00 1.66
CA SER A 26 -7.64 -5.34 2.66
C SER A 26 -7.77 -6.16 3.95
N ILE A 27 -7.96 -7.48 3.85
CA ILE A 27 -8.03 -8.36 5.02
C ILE A 27 -6.70 -8.36 5.78
N MET A 28 -5.58 -8.49 5.06
CA MET A 28 -4.25 -8.44 5.68
C MET A 28 -4.03 -7.11 6.39
N TRP A 29 -4.41 -6.01 5.77
CA TRP A 29 -4.26 -4.67 6.34
C TRP A 29 -5.15 -4.45 7.57
N ALA A 30 -6.35 -5.03 7.62
CA ALA A 30 -7.24 -4.94 8.78
C ALA A 30 -6.71 -5.72 10.00
N ILE A 31 -6.08 -6.88 9.77
CA ILE A 31 -5.55 -7.74 10.84
C ILE A 31 -4.20 -7.26 11.35
N GLU A 32 -3.37 -6.69 10.47
CA GLU A 32 -2.00 -6.26 10.72
C GLU A 32 -1.81 -5.43 12.00
N PRO A 33 -2.53 -4.33 12.25
CA PRO A 33 -2.24 -3.46 13.39
C PRO A 33 -2.66 -4.09 14.71
N ILE A 34 -3.60 -5.05 14.69
CA ILE A 34 -3.99 -5.85 15.86
C ILE A 34 -2.85 -6.80 16.24
N LEU A 35 -2.29 -7.51 15.25
CA LEU A 35 -1.16 -8.41 15.48
C LEU A 35 0.10 -7.65 15.90
N ALA A 36 0.37 -6.50 15.28
CA ALA A 36 1.48 -5.63 15.68
C ALA A 36 1.31 -5.11 17.12
N LYS A 37 0.10 -4.70 17.52
CA LYS A 37 -0.15 -4.32 18.93
C LYS A 37 0.03 -5.51 19.88
N LEU A 38 -0.35 -6.71 19.46
CA LEU A 38 -0.22 -7.92 20.28
C LEU A 38 1.25 -8.34 20.45
N SER A 39 2.10 -8.18 19.43
CA SER A 39 3.53 -8.50 19.51
C SER A 39 4.26 -7.66 20.56
N PHE A 40 3.74 -6.48 20.91
CA PHE A 40 4.33 -5.65 21.96
C PHE A 40 4.24 -6.25 23.37
N ARG A 41 3.49 -7.34 23.56
CA ARG A 41 3.48 -8.08 24.82
C ARG A 41 4.78 -8.87 25.06
N SER A 42 5.48 -9.22 23.99
CA SER A 42 6.70 -10.05 24.05
C SER A 42 7.92 -9.38 23.42
N THR A 43 7.75 -8.31 22.66
CA THR A 43 8.82 -7.61 21.92
C THR A 43 8.60 -6.10 21.98
N ASP A 44 9.62 -5.32 21.63
CA ASP A 44 9.44 -3.87 21.41
C ASP A 44 9.04 -3.55 19.95
N TYR A 45 8.74 -2.27 19.71
CA TYR A 45 8.29 -1.80 18.40
C TYR A 45 9.38 -1.87 17.31
N LEU A 46 10.66 -1.72 17.68
CA LEU A 46 11.78 -1.81 16.74
C LEU A 46 11.97 -3.25 16.27
N ASN A 47 11.92 -4.21 17.19
CA ASN A 47 12.00 -5.64 16.91
C ASN A 47 10.78 -6.13 16.10
N THR A 48 9.58 -5.61 16.40
CA THR A 48 8.38 -5.86 15.59
C THR A 48 8.54 -5.32 14.16
N PHE A 49 9.05 -4.09 13.99
CA PHE A 49 9.29 -3.50 12.68
C PHE A 49 10.38 -4.25 11.89
N ALA A 50 11.48 -4.62 12.56
CA ALA A 50 12.60 -5.32 11.94
C ALA A 50 12.18 -6.72 11.48
N SER A 51 11.47 -7.49 12.31
CA SER A 51 10.98 -8.83 11.94
C SER A 51 10.02 -8.79 10.74
N ARG A 52 9.10 -7.82 10.71
CA ARG A 52 8.23 -7.56 9.54
C ARG A 52 9.06 -7.27 8.28
N THR A 53 10.06 -6.41 8.38
CA THR A 53 10.92 -6.03 7.23
C THR A 53 11.73 -7.23 6.73
N VAL A 54 12.30 -8.03 7.62
CA VAL A 54 13.01 -9.27 7.27
C VAL A 54 12.06 -10.26 6.57
N PHE A 55 10.84 -10.42 7.08
CA PHE A 55 9.85 -11.28 6.45
C PHE A 55 9.45 -10.78 5.06
N CYS A 56 9.21 -9.47 4.89
CA CYS A 56 8.96 -8.87 3.58
C CYS A 56 10.12 -9.10 2.61
N LEU A 57 11.37 -8.93 3.06
CA LEU A 57 12.56 -9.19 2.24
C LEU A 57 12.66 -10.66 1.83
N LEU A 58 12.34 -11.59 2.74
CA LEU A 58 12.32 -13.02 2.42
C LEU A 58 11.26 -13.35 1.36
N VAL A 59 10.04 -12.83 1.51
CA VAL A 59 8.96 -13.04 0.53
C VAL A 59 9.33 -12.43 -0.82
N LEU A 60 9.87 -11.22 -0.84
CA LEU A 60 10.36 -10.57 -2.07
C LEU A 60 11.49 -11.36 -2.73
N PHE A 61 12.43 -11.86 -1.94
CA PHE A 61 13.53 -12.68 -2.42
C PHE A 61 13.02 -13.98 -3.07
N LEU A 62 12.13 -14.71 -2.39
CA LEU A 62 11.50 -15.91 -2.94
C LEU A 62 10.69 -15.60 -4.21
N TYR A 63 9.98 -14.48 -4.24
CA TYR A 63 9.24 -14.03 -5.41
C TYR A 63 10.16 -13.72 -6.61
N VAL A 64 11.32 -13.09 -6.37
CA VAL A 64 12.32 -12.84 -7.41
C VAL A 64 12.94 -14.14 -7.92
N LEU A 65 13.17 -15.15 -7.05
CA LEU A 65 13.73 -16.44 -7.48
C LEU A 65 12.81 -17.20 -8.45
N ILE A 66 11.49 -17.08 -8.29
CA ILE A 66 10.51 -17.73 -9.17
C ILE A 66 10.09 -16.87 -10.37
N SER A 67 10.55 -15.62 -10.42
CA SER A 67 10.20 -14.65 -11.47
C SER A 67 11.37 -14.42 -12.42
N ASP A 68 11.10 -13.94 -13.64
CA ASP A 68 12.18 -13.58 -14.56
C ASP A 68 12.91 -12.33 -14.04
N ILE A 69 14.17 -12.51 -13.64
CA ILE A 69 15.02 -11.44 -13.09
C ILE A 69 15.18 -10.25 -14.05
N LYS A 70 15.00 -10.47 -15.37
CA LYS A 70 15.03 -9.39 -16.36
C LYS A 70 13.94 -8.34 -16.13
N ASN A 71 12.81 -8.73 -15.53
CA ASN A 71 11.70 -7.84 -15.20
C ASN A 71 12.02 -6.89 -14.03
N PHE A 72 13.11 -7.12 -13.29
CA PHE A 72 13.51 -6.31 -12.13
C PHE A 72 14.66 -5.35 -12.45
N ARG A 73 15.02 -5.17 -13.73
CA ARG A 73 16.05 -4.21 -14.12
C ARG A 73 15.54 -2.78 -13.92
N VAL A 74 16.10 -2.09 -12.94
CA VAL A 74 15.82 -0.67 -12.68
C VAL A 74 16.86 0.19 -13.38
N GLU A 75 16.40 1.17 -14.15
CA GLU A 75 17.29 2.18 -14.72
C GLU A 75 17.86 3.10 -13.64
N LYS A 76 19.15 3.46 -13.75
CA LYS A 76 19.85 4.27 -12.74
C LYS A 76 19.13 5.57 -12.38
N ARG A 77 18.43 6.19 -13.35
CA ARG A 77 17.64 7.41 -13.15
C ARG A 77 16.47 7.26 -12.16
N HIS A 78 15.99 6.04 -11.93
CA HIS A 78 14.88 5.75 -11.01
C HIS A 78 15.36 5.37 -9.61
N ILE A 79 16.66 5.05 -9.44
CA ILE A 79 17.22 4.61 -8.15
C ILE A 79 17.03 5.68 -7.07
N SER A 80 17.25 6.96 -7.37
CA SER A 80 17.05 8.04 -6.39
C SER A 80 15.60 8.13 -5.92
N LYS A 81 14.64 7.98 -6.83
CA LYS A 81 13.20 7.98 -6.50
C LYS A 81 12.82 6.75 -5.66
N LEU A 82 13.38 5.59 -5.97
CA LEU A 82 13.16 4.38 -5.19
C LEU A 82 13.74 4.51 -3.77
N ILE A 83 14.96 5.04 -3.63
CA ILE A 83 15.57 5.29 -2.32
C ILE A 83 14.68 6.26 -1.53
N TYR A 84 14.22 7.34 -2.15
CA TYR A 84 13.32 8.29 -1.50
C TYR A 84 12.04 7.62 -1.00
N ILE A 85 11.34 6.84 -1.84
CA ILE A 85 10.11 6.15 -1.44
C ILE A 85 10.41 5.12 -0.34
N SER A 86 11.49 4.35 -0.45
CA SER A 86 11.85 3.35 0.57
C SER A 86 12.18 4.00 1.92
N VAL A 87 12.95 5.08 1.94
CA VAL A 87 13.31 5.75 3.20
C VAL A 87 12.10 6.47 3.80
N VAL A 88 11.37 7.25 3.02
CA VAL A 88 10.27 8.07 3.55
C VAL A 88 9.05 7.22 3.90
N ASN A 89 8.63 6.33 3.00
CA ASN A 89 7.42 5.53 3.22
C ASN A 89 7.70 4.31 4.11
N ILE A 90 8.69 3.50 3.75
CA ILE A 90 8.91 2.23 4.47
C ILE A 90 9.66 2.47 5.78
N LEU A 91 10.77 3.21 5.76
CA LEU A 91 11.56 3.37 6.98
C LEU A 91 10.94 4.38 7.96
N ILE A 92 10.51 5.55 7.50
CA ILE A 92 10.02 6.60 8.39
C ILE A 92 8.54 6.41 8.69
N ALA A 93 7.67 6.38 7.68
CA ALA A 93 6.22 6.36 7.90
C ALA A 93 5.74 5.06 8.56
N ASP A 94 6.14 3.88 8.07
CA ASP A 94 5.74 2.58 8.65
C ASP A 94 6.31 2.43 10.08
N LEU A 95 7.55 2.87 10.35
CA LEU A 95 8.11 2.86 11.71
C LEU A 95 7.35 3.78 12.66
N LEU A 96 7.02 5.01 12.22
CA LEU A 96 6.21 5.94 13.02
C LEU A 96 4.81 5.38 13.29
N TYR A 97 4.22 4.66 12.32
CA TYR A 97 2.94 3.99 12.49
C TYR A 97 3.03 2.88 13.54
N ILE A 98 4.02 1.98 13.46
CA ILE A 98 4.23 0.94 14.47
C ILE A 98 4.55 1.56 15.85
N TYR A 99 5.32 2.65 15.89
CA TYR A 99 5.55 3.40 17.12
C TYR A 99 4.25 3.98 17.69
N ALA A 100 3.39 4.58 16.85
CA ALA A 100 2.11 5.12 17.28
C ALA A 100 1.21 4.04 17.91
N LEU A 101 1.25 2.81 17.38
CA LEU A 101 0.58 1.67 17.98
C LEU A 101 1.07 1.39 19.41
N THR A 102 2.24 1.84 19.86
CA THR A 102 2.64 1.74 21.28
C THR A 102 1.96 2.78 22.18
N ARG A 103 1.55 3.91 21.61
CA ARG A 103 1.11 5.12 22.34
C ARG A 103 -0.40 5.28 22.39
N VAL A 104 -1.12 4.78 21.39
CA VAL A 104 -2.58 4.91 21.29
C VAL A 104 -3.27 3.56 21.11
N ALA A 105 -4.61 3.58 21.21
CA ALA A 105 -5.43 2.44 20.82
C ALA A 105 -5.31 2.18 19.31
N VAL A 106 -5.40 0.91 18.90
CA VAL A 106 -5.31 0.50 17.49
C VAL A 106 -6.28 1.30 16.62
N ILE A 107 -7.53 1.42 17.07
CA ILE A 107 -8.57 2.16 16.34
C ILE A 107 -8.17 3.62 16.07
N ASN A 108 -7.54 4.31 17.03
CA ASN A 108 -7.11 5.70 16.85
C ASN A 108 -5.96 5.82 15.83
N ALA A 109 -4.98 4.91 15.89
CA ALA A 109 -3.88 4.91 14.93
C ALA A 109 -4.36 4.60 13.50
N VAL A 110 -5.27 3.63 13.36
CA VAL A 110 -5.86 3.24 12.07
C VAL A 110 -6.70 4.36 11.48
N LEU A 111 -7.54 5.03 12.30
CA LEU A 111 -8.34 6.18 11.88
C LEU A 111 -7.47 7.31 11.34
N ILE A 112 -6.40 7.67 12.07
CA ILE A 112 -5.45 8.70 11.62
C ILE A 112 -4.76 8.25 10.32
N GLY A 113 -4.38 6.97 10.22
CA GLY A 113 -3.79 6.40 9.00
C GLY A 113 -4.73 6.49 7.78
N HIS A 114 -6.04 6.30 7.98
CA HIS A 114 -7.06 6.42 6.94
C HIS A 114 -7.29 7.86 6.47
N MET A 115 -6.65 8.86 7.08
CA MET A 115 -6.60 10.22 6.54
C MET A 115 -5.63 10.36 5.35
N GLN A 116 -4.80 9.34 5.06
CA GLN A 116 -3.88 9.33 3.91
C GLN A 116 -4.52 9.79 2.57
N PRO A 117 -5.75 9.36 2.20
CA PRO A 117 -6.37 9.79 0.94
C PRO A 117 -6.57 11.30 0.84
N ILE A 118 -6.82 11.99 1.95
CA ILE A 118 -6.94 13.46 1.99
C ILE A 118 -5.60 14.10 1.60
N PHE A 119 -4.50 13.60 2.17
CA PHE A 119 -3.15 14.08 1.84
C PHE A 119 -2.74 13.73 0.42
N VAL A 120 -3.08 12.53 -0.07
CA VAL A 120 -2.81 12.12 -1.46
C VAL A 120 -3.50 13.06 -2.45
N VAL A 121 -4.77 13.40 -2.19
CA VAL A 121 -5.53 14.35 -3.03
C VAL A 121 -4.90 15.74 -2.95
N LEU A 122 -4.63 16.23 -1.73
CA LEU A 122 -4.03 17.55 -1.51
C LEU A 122 -2.68 17.69 -2.24
N PHE A 123 -1.76 16.75 -2.03
CA PHE A 123 -0.46 16.75 -2.70
C PHE A 123 -0.57 16.48 -4.19
N GLY A 124 -1.54 15.68 -4.63
CA GLY A 124 -1.87 15.48 -6.04
C GLY A 124 -2.16 16.81 -6.74
N PHE A 125 -3.06 17.62 -6.18
CA PHE A 125 -3.36 18.94 -6.71
C PHE A 125 -2.16 19.91 -6.70
N ILE A 126 -1.32 19.86 -5.66
CA ILE A 126 -0.19 20.79 -5.51
C ILE A 126 1.00 20.42 -6.40
N LEU A 127 1.33 19.12 -6.47
CA LEU A 127 2.55 18.60 -7.10
C LEU A 127 2.31 18.10 -8.53
N LEU A 128 1.14 17.51 -8.82
CA LEU A 128 0.79 16.96 -10.14
C LEU A 128 -0.13 17.94 -10.90
N LYS A 129 0.40 19.15 -11.15
CA LYS A 129 -0.34 20.24 -11.83
C LYS A 129 -0.74 19.94 -13.28
N GLU A 130 -0.18 18.88 -13.86
CA GLU A 130 -0.39 18.48 -15.26
C GLU A 130 -1.55 17.48 -15.43
N ASP A 131 -2.00 16.85 -14.34
CA ASP A 131 -3.05 15.83 -14.38
C ASP A 131 -4.44 16.48 -14.51
N ARG A 132 -5.15 16.11 -15.59
CA ARG A 132 -6.50 16.61 -15.86
C ARG A 132 -7.53 15.76 -15.13
N ILE A 133 -8.06 16.31 -14.04
CA ILE A 133 -9.13 15.70 -13.25
C ILE A 133 -10.46 15.81 -14.01
N VAL A 134 -11.08 14.67 -14.32
CA VAL A 134 -12.40 14.62 -14.96
C VAL A 134 -13.52 14.69 -13.91
N LYS A 135 -14.74 15.04 -14.34
CA LYS A 135 -15.89 15.24 -13.42
C LYS A 135 -16.18 14.03 -12.51
N TYR A 136 -15.91 12.82 -12.97
CA TYR A 136 -16.11 11.59 -12.19
C TYR A 136 -15.05 11.38 -11.11
N ASP A 137 -13.83 11.93 -11.28
CA ASP A 137 -12.77 11.81 -10.29
C ASP A 137 -13.13 12.57 -9.03
N TYR A 138 -13.84 13.70 -9.13
CA TYR A 138 -14.34 14.43 -7.96
C TYR A 138 -15.29 13.57 -7.12
N TRP A 139 -16.20 12.83 -7.74
CA TRP A 139 -17.08 11.90 -7.03
C TRP A 139 -16.29 10.76 -6.38
N GLY A 140 -15.28 10.24 -7.08
CA GLY A 140 -14.37 9.23 -6.53
C GLY A 140 -13.58 9.74 -5.32
N ILE A 141 -13.05 10.96 -5.39
CA ILE A 141 -12.32 11.63 -4.31
C ILE A 141 -13.23 11.86 -3.10
N VAL A 142 -14.43 12.39 -3.31
CA VAL A 142 -15.40 12.62 -2.22
C VAL A 142 -15.77 11.30 -1.56
N PHE A 143 -16.08 10.27 -2.35
CA PHE A 143 -16.39 8.94 -1.82
C PHE A 143 -15.20 8.35 -1.04
N MET A 144 -13.98 8.49 -1.55
CA MET A 144 -12.75 8.02 -0.90
C MET A 144 -12.50 8.72 0.44
N ILE A 145 -12.73 10.03 0.52
CA ILE A 145 -12.59 10.80 1.77
C ILE A 145 -13.66 10.37 2.78
N ILE A 146 -14.92 10.26 2.36
CA ILE A 146 -16.01 9.81 3.23
C ILE A 146 -15.73 8.39 3.75
N ALA A 147 -15.32 7.48 2.86
CA ALA A 147 -14.95 6.12 3.25
C ALA A 147 -13.78 6.11 4.25
N GLY A 148 -12.74 6.92 4.03
CA GLY A 148 -11.60 7.03 4.95
C GLY A 148 -11.97 7.59 6.33
N VAL A 149 -13.00 8.45 6.42
CA VAL A 149 -13.48 9.02 7.69
C VAL A 149 -14.44 8.08 8.45
N LEU A 150 -15.15 7.20 7.73
CA LEU A 150 -16.18 6.31 8.28
C LEU A 150 -15.68 4.90 8.66
N VAL A 151 -14.42 4.56 8.36
CA VAL A 151 -13.76 3.31 8.78
C VAL A 151 -13.21 3.46 10.18
#